data_AF-A0A3P7NUH7-F1
#
_entry.id   AF-A0A3P7NUH7-F1
#
_cell.length_a   1.000
_cell.length_b   1.000
_cell.length_c   1.000
_cell.angle_alpha   90.00
_cell.angle_beta   90.00
_cell.angle_gamma   90.00
#
_symmetry.space_group_name_H-M   'P 1'
#
loop_
_entity.id
_entity.type
_entity.pdbx_description
1 polymer ?
#
loop_
_entity_poly.entity_id
_entity_poly.type
_entity_poly.pdbx_seq_one_letter_code
_entity_poly.pdbx_strand_id
1 'polypeptide(L)'
;MFRMMEKYSTDLEEQVSARTAELESEKRKKEYLIARLLPLVVAESLKSGKSVAPETFDEVSIYFSDIVRFTTISALSTPLQVVGLLNDLYTMFDATIDNYDVYKVETIGDAYMVASGLPIRNDLCQIFNFLTKAFRIHISQPFKELLDTIGGYTTEYRGTVELEGGIEMHSFWLQNSVEFHKPLPTPPPLTP
;
A
#
# COMPACT_ATOMS: atom_id res chain seq x y z
N MET A 1 -50.14 -34.10 -22.60
CA MET A 1 -48.76 -34.41 -22.14
C MET A 1 -47.74 -33.38 -22.63
N PHE A 2 -47.62 -33.10 -23.93
CA PHE A 2 -46.65 -32.13 -24.48
C PHE A 2 -46.69 -30.73 -23.84
N ARG A 3 -47.87 -30.13 -23.69
CA ARG A 3 -48.06 -28.79 -23.10
C ARG A 3 -47.59 -28.66 -21.64
N MET A 4 -47.55 -29.77 -20.91
CA MET A 4 -47.10 -29.79 -19.51
C MET A 4 -45.57 -29.85 -19.47
N MET A 5 -44.97 -30.66 -20.34
CA MET A 5 -43.53 -30.79 -20.49
C MET A 5 -42.87 -29.49 -20.99
N GLU A 6 -43.55 -28.76 -21.89
CA GLU A 6 -43.12 -27.46 -22.40
C GLU A 6 -43.12 -26.38 -21.30
N LYS A 7 -44.19 -26.32 -20.49
CA LYS A 7 -44.25 -25.44 -19.31
C LYS A 7 -43.14 -25.75 -18.31
N TYR A 8 -42.91 -27.04 -18.00
CA TYR A 8 -41.82 -27.44 -17.10
C TYR A 8 -40.44 -27.06 -17.66
N SER A 9 -40.25 -27.09 -18.99
CA SER A 9 -39.00 -26.67 -19.62
C SER A 9 -38.77 -25.17 -19.49
N THR A 10 -39.80 -24.36 -19.76
CA THR A 10 -39.73 -22.89 -19.61
C THR A 10 -39.51 -22.48 -18.15
N ASP A 11 -40.24 -23.09 -17.22
CA ASP A 11 -40.10 -22.81 -15.79
C ASP A 11 -38.69 -23.20 -15.28
N LEU A 12 -38.12 -24.30 -15.77
CA LEU A 12 -36.73 -24.68 -15.46
C LEU A 12 -35.72 -23.69 -16.06
N GLU A 13 -35.89 -23.28 -17.32
CA GLU A 13 -35.01 -22.31 -17.97
C GLU A 13 -35.05 -20.96 -17.24
N GLU A 14 -36.22 -20.52 -16.81
CA GLU A 14 -36.37 -19.30 -16.03
C GLU A 14 -35.68 -19.43 -14.65
N GLN A 15 -35.87 -20.55 -13.95
CA GLN A 15 -35.17 -20.81 -12.69
C GLN A 15 -33.65 -20.90 -12.85
N VAL A 16 -33.16 -21.58 -13.89
CA VAL A 16 -31.73 -21.69 -14.20
C VAL A 16 -31.17 -20.31 -14.54
N SER A 17 -31.86 -19.52 -15.35
CA SER A 17 -31.47 -18.16 -15.70
C SER A 17 -31.39 -17.26 -14.46
N ALA A 18 -32.42 -17.27 -13.61
CA ALA A 18 -32.46 -16.50 -12.38
C ALA A 18 -31.33 -16.89 -11.40
N ARG A 19 -31.12 -18.20 -11.19
CA ARG A 19 -30.04 -18.72 -10.33
C ARG A 19 -28.66 -18.40 -10.89
N THR A 20 -28.49 -18.45 -12.21
CA THR A 20 -27.22 -18.12 -12.87
C THR A 20 -26.89 -16.64 -12.69
N ALA A 21 -27.88 -15.75 -12.86
CA ALA A 21 -27.70 -14.32 -12.63
C ALA A 21 -27.36 -13.99 -11.17
N GLU A 22 -28.01 -14.65 -10.21
CA GLU A 22 -27.73 -14.50 -8.78
C GLU A 22 -26.30 -14.98 -8.44
N LEU A 23 -25.90 -16.13 -8.99
CA LEU A 23 -24.55 -16.66 -8.84
C LEU A 23 -23.48 -15.72 -9.43
N GLU A 24 -23.74 -15.11 -10.58
CA GLU A 24 -22.84 -14.13 -11.20
C GLU A 24 -22.70 -12.85 -10.36
N SER A 25 -23.78 -12.40 -9.71
CA SER A 25 -23.76 -11.25 -8.80
C SER A 25 -22.89 -11.54 -7.57
N GLU A 26 -23.10 -12.69 -6.92
CA GLU A 26 -22.30 -13.11 -5.77
C GLU A 26 -20.85 -13.37 -6.14
N LYS A 27 -20.60 -13.96 -7.31
CA LYS A 27 -19.25 -14.15 -7.84
C LYS A 27 -18.53 -12.81 -8.02
N ARG A 28 -19.17 -11.80 -8.61
CA ARG A 28 -18.60 -10.45 -8.76
C ARG A 28 -18.26 -9.79 -7.42
N LYS A 29 -19.15 -9.88 -6.43
CA LYS A 29 -18.88 -9.34 -5.07
C LYS A 29 -17.67 -10.01 -4.43
N LYS A 30 -17.60 -11.34 -4.53
CA LYS A 30 -16.47 -12.12 -4.01
C LYS A 30 -15.16 -11.73 -4.70
N GLU A 31 -15.17 -11.57 -6.02
CA GLU A 31 -14.00 -11.16 -6.79
C GLU A 31 -13.52 -9.76 -6.42
N TYR A 32 -14.45 -8.82 -6.24
CA TYR A 32 -14.15 -7.46 -5.79
C TYR A 32 -13.50 -7.44 -4.40
N LEU A 33 -14.03 -8.20 -3.44
CA LEU A 33 -13.46 -8.28 -2.09
C LEU A 33 -12.07 -8.91 -2.09
N ILE A 34 -11.87 -9.98 -2.86
CA ILE A 34 -10.55 -10.62 -2.97
C ILE A 34 -9.53 -9.66 -3.57
N ALA A 35 -9.91 -8.88 -4.60
CA ALA A 35 -9.01 -7.90 -5.22
C ALA A 35 -8.63 -6.75 -4.27
N ARG A 36 -9.44 -6.47 -3.23
CA ARG A 36 -9.10 -5.48 -2.20
C ARG A 36 -8.19 -6.02 -1.10
N LEU A 37 -8.16 -7.34 -0.91
CA LEU A 37 -7.38 -7.99 0.15
C LEU A 37 -6.05 -8.53 -0.36
N LEU A 38 -6.02 -9.00 -1.62
CA LEU A 38 -4.87 -9.67 -2.19
C LEU A 38 -4.53 -9.09 -3.56
N PRO A 39 -3.23 -9.08 -3.93
CA PRO A 39 -2.86 -8.74 -5.28
C PRO A 39 -3.48 -9.69 -6.30
N LEU A 40 -3.84 -9.15 -7.47
CA LEU A 40 -4.58 -9.89 -8.49
C LEU A 40 -3.89 -11.20 -8.91
N VAL A 41 -2.57 -11.19 -9.06
CA VAL A 41 -1.76 -12.36 -9.44
C VAL A 41 -1.88 -13.51 -8.42
N VAL A 42 -1.88 -13.15 -7.13
CA VAL A 42 -2.04 -14.10 -6.01
C VAL A 42 -3.49 -14.58 -5.95
N ALA A 43 -4.45 -13.67 -6.11
CA ALA A 43 -5.87 -13.97 -6.11
C ALA A 43 -6.26 -14.95 -7.22
N GLU A 44 -5.77 -14.76 -8.45
CA GLU A 44 -6.04 -15.65 -9.58
C GLU A 44 -5.43 -17.04 -9.38
N SER A 45 -4.19 -17.08 -8.88
CA SER A 45 -3.52 -18.34 -8.56
C SER A 45 -4.30 -19.14 -7.53
N LEU A 46 -4.76 -18.49 -6.45
CA LEU A 46 -5.59 -19.11 -5.42
C LEU A 46 -6.97 -19.55 -5.97
N LYS A 47 -7.61 -18.74 -6.82
CA LYS A 47 -8.87 -19.10 -7.48
C LYS A 47 -8.73 -20.35 -8.35
N SER A 48 -7.57 -20.54 -8.99
CA SER A 48 -7.27 -21.72 -9.80
C SER A 48 -6.90 -22.97 -8.98
N GLY A 49 -6.89 -22.88 -7.64
CA GLY A 49 -6.51 -23.96 -6.75
C GLY A 49 -5.01 -24.25 -6.73
N LYS A 50 -4.18 -23.36 -7.29
CA LYS A 50 -2.73 -23.47 -7.27
C LYS A 50 -2.18 -22.92 -5.96
N SER A 51 -1.15 -23.57 -5.43
CA SER A 51 -0.35 -23.02 -4.34
C SER A 51 0.51 -21.86 -4.86
N VAL A 52 0.63 -20.80 -4.07
CA VAL A 52 1.47 -19.64 -4.38
C VAL A 52 2.79 -19.84 -3.65
N ALA A 53 3.87 -20.05 -4.41
CA ALA A 53 5.21 -20.17 -3.84
C ALA A 53 5.76 -18.78 -3.49
N PRO A 54 6.63 -18.66 -2.47
CA PRO A 54 7.35 -17.41 -2.19
C PRO A 54 8.20 -17.00 -3.40
N GLU A 55 8.15 -15.73 -3.77
CA GLU A 55 8.94 -15.15 -4.86
C GLU A 55 9.94 -14.13 -4.30
N THR A 56 11.13 -14.08 -4.89
CA THR A 56 12.16 -13.08 -4.59
C THR A 56 12.21 -12.02 -5.68
N PHE A 57 12.34 -10.77 -5.26
CA PHE A 57 12.40 -9.62 -6.14
C PHE A 57 13.72 -8.89 -5.94
N ASP A 58 14.41 -8.63 -7.04
CA ASP A 58 15.78 -8.07 -7.01
C ASP A 58 15.78 -6.57 -6.75
N GLU A 59 14.75 -5.87 -7.21
CA GLU A 59 14.61 -4.42 -7.13
C GLU A 59 13.24 -4.06 -6.57
N VAL A 60 13.22 -3.61 -5.32
CA VAL A 60 12.00 -3.19 -4.63
C VAL A 60 12.27 -1.91 -3.86
N SER A 61 11.27 -1.03 -3.82
CA SER A 61 11.30 0.14 -2.94
C SER A 61 10.21 0.01 -1.91
N ILE A 62 10.58 0.16 -0.64
CA ILE A 62 9.66 0.06 0.48
C ILE A 62 9.63 1.42 1.17
N TYR A 63 8.43 1.93 1.41
CA TYR A 63 8.19 3.07 2.26
C TYR A 63 7.55 2.61 3.56
N PHE A 64 8.14 3.07 4.66
CA PHE A 64 7.61 2.88 6.00
C PHE A 64 7.38 4.24 6.63
N SER A 65 6.18 4.45 7.17
CA SER A 65 5.83 5.64 7.94
C SER A 65 5.33 5.22 9.31
N ASP A 66 5.68 6.01 10.32
CA ASP A 66 5.24 5.81 11.70
C ASP A 66 4.77 7.15 12.28
N ILE A 67 3.80 7.12 13.19
CA ILE A 67 3.27 8.33 13.82
C ILE A 67 4.10 8.63 15.07
N VAL A 68 4.84 9.73 15.03
CA VAL A 68 5.66 10.18 16.17
C VAL A 68 4.78 10.32 17.43
N ARG A 69 5.15 9.57 18.48
CA ARG A 69 4.46 9.54 19.78
C ARG A 69 3.01 9.06 19.72
N PHE A 70 2.68 8.16 18.79
CA PHE A 70 1.36 7.56 18.72
C PHE A 70 0.89 6.97 20.05
N THR A 71 1.76 6.27 20.79
CA THR A 71 1.42 5.72 22.11
C THR A 71 0.92 6.79 23.09
N THR A 72 1.47 8.01 23.03
CA THR A 72 1.01 9.12 23.86
C THR A 72 -0.35 9.63 23.38
N ILE A 73 -0.53 9.77 22.07
CA ILE A 73 -1.79 10.23 21.47
C ILE A 73 -2.91 9.23 21.77
N SER A 74 -2.65 7.93 21.64
CA SER A 74 -3.60 6.86 21.92
C SER A 74 -3.93 6.75 23.41
N ALA A 75 -2.97 7.02 24.30
CA ALA A 75 -3.20 7.03 25.74
C ALA A 75 -4.07 8.21 26.21
N LEU A 76 -4.00 9.35 25.51
CA LEU A 76 -4.76 10.56 25.84
C LEU A 76 -6.13 10.65 25.14
N SER A 77 -6.38 9.79 24.15
CA SER A 77 -7.58 9.83 23.31
C SER A 77 -8.50 8.64 23.56
N THR A 78 -9.79 8.81 23.28
CA THR A 78 -10.71 7.67 23.30
C THR A 78 -10.45 6.74 22.11
N PRO A 79 -10.71 5.42 22.21
CA PRO A 79 -10.52 4.50 21.09
C PRO A 79 -11.23 4.94 19.80
N LEU A 80 -12.43 5.53 19.92
CA LEU A 80 -13.17 6.03 18.76
C LEU A 80 -12.47 7.20 18.07
N GLN A 81 -11.86 8.11 18.84
CA GLN A 81 -11.08 9.22 18.29
C GLN A 81 -9.79 8.74 17.61
N VAL A 82 -9.10 7.75 18.20
CA VAL A 82 -7.89 7.16 17.61
C VAL A 82 -8.22 6.49 16.28
N VAL A 83 -9.28 5.70 16.24
CA VAL A 83 -9.74 5.05 15.00
C VAL A 83 -10.16 6.08 13.96
N GLY A 84 -10.89 7.13 14.35
CA GLY A 84 -11.25 8.22 13.45
C GLY A 84 -10.02 8.91 12.84
N LEU A 85 -9.05 9.28 13.69
CA LEU A 85 -7.80 9.90 13.24
C LEU A 85 -7.03 9.00 12.25
N LEU A 86 -6.84 7.73 12.59
CA LEU A 86 -6.14 6.78 11.72
C LEU A 86 -6.89 6.57 10.40
N ASN A 87 -8.22 6.45 10.45
CA ASN A 87 -9.04 6.29 9.26
C ASN A 87 -8.93 7.50 8.34
N ASP A 88 -8.98 8.72 8.87
CA ASP A 88 -8.85 9.95 8.08
C ASP A 88 -7.45 10.06 7.45
N LEU A 89 -6.40 9.76 8.23
CA LEU A 89 -5.02 9.76 7.75
C LEU A 89 -4.79 8.73 6.64
N TYR A 90 -5.20 7.48 6.87
CA TYR A 90 -5.06 6.42 5.88
C TYR A 90 -5.93 6.63 4.66
N THR A 91 -7.10 7.25 4.79
CA THR A 91 -7.93 7.63 3.63
C THR A 91 -7.21 8.66 2.76
N MET A 92 -6.53 9.64 3.38
CA MET A 92 -5.71 10.61 2.64
C MET A 92 -4.51 9.96 1.95
N PHE A 93 -3.84 9.02 2.62
CA PHE A 93 -2.73 8.27 2.03
C PHE A 93 -3.21 7.40 0.88
N ASP A 94 -4.25 6.59 1.09
CA ASP A 94 -4.87 5.73 0.09
C ASP A 94 -5.30 6.54 -1.15
N ALA A 95 -5.92 7.71 -0.98
CA ALA A 95 -6.28 8.59 -2.09
C ALA A 95 -5.07 9.18 -2.83
N THR A 96 -3.94 9.36 -2.14
CA THR A 96 -2.70 9.86 -2.75
C THR A 96 -1.98 8.75 -3.51
N ILE A 97 -1.97 7.51 -2.97
CA ILE A 97 -1.31 6.36 -3.60
C ILE A 97 -2.10 5.77 -4.76
N ASP A 98 -3.41 6.00 -4.85
CA ASP A 98 -4.28 5.45 -5.92
C ASP A 98 -3.83 5.83 -7.34
N ASN A 99 -3.09 6.93 -7.50
CA ASN A 99 -2.54 7.38 -8.78
C ASN A 99 -1.14 6.82 -9.10
N TYR A 100 -0.55 6.05 -8.19
CA TYR A 100 0.78 5.46 -8.34
C TYR A 100 0.68 3.94 -8.32
N ASP A 101 1.56 3.27 -9.07
CA ASP A 101 1.67 1.81 -9.07
C ASP A 101 2.47 1.35 -7.85
N VAL A 102 1.82 1.43 -6.69
CA VAL A 102 2.34 1.01 -5.40
C VAL A 102 1.35 0.06 -4.74
N TYR A 103 1.90 -0.94 -4.06
CA TYR A 103 1.14 -1.94 -3.32
C TYR A 103 1.15 -1.61 -1.83
N LYS A 104 -0.04 -1.49 -1.24
CA LYS A 104 -0.19 -1.33 0.21
C LYS A 104 0.05 -2.67 0.91
N VAL A 105 1.03 -2.70 1.81
CA VAL A 105 1.32 -3.87 2.63
C VAL A 105 0.46 -3.79 3.89
N GLU A 106 -0.09 -4.93 4.33
CA GLU A 106 -0.84 -5.00 5.59
C GLU A 106 0.08 -4.62 6.76
N THR A 107 -0.33 -3.60 7.53
CA THR A 107 0.43 -3.12 8.69
C THR A 107 -0.27 -3.42 10.00
N ILE A 108 0.50 -3.38 11.08
CA ILE A 108 0.02 -3.55 12.45
C ILE A 108 0.18 -2.21 13.18
N GLY A 109 -0.93 -1.65 13.66
CA GLY A 109 -0.93 -0.40 14.44
C GLY A 109 -0.98 0.87 13.58
N ASP A 110 -0.13 1.83 13.93
CA ASP A 110 -0.02 3.17 13.33
C ASP A 110 1.04 3.28 12.23
N ALA A 111 1.77 2.19 11.99
CA ALA A 111 2.67 2.09 10.87
C ALA A 111 1.89 2.00 9.54
N TYR A 112 2.34 2.74 8.53
CA TYR A 112 1.84 2.65 7.16
C TYR A 112 2.98 2.20 6.25
N MET A 113 2.76 1.12 5.50
CA MET A 113 3.76 0.49 4.66
C MET A 113 3.24 0.36 3.24
N VAL A 114 4.02 0.86 2.29
CA VAL A 114 3.76 0.64 0.87
C VAL A 114 5.04 0.17 0.20
N ALA A 115 4.88 -0.65 -0.83
CA ALA A 115 5.98 -1.18 -1.60
C ALA A 115 5.74 -0.97 -3.10
N SER A 116 6.79 -0.78 -3.86
CA SER A 116 6.76 -0.71 -5.33
C SER A 116 7.80 -1.66 -5.90
N GLY A 117 7.55 -2.14 -7.12
CA GLY A 117 8.21 -3.31 -7.70
C GLY A 117 7.64 -4.65 -7.22
N LEU A 118 6.53 -4.61 -6.47
CA LEU A 118 5.83 -5.75 -5.90
C LEU A 118 4.31 -5.56 -6.03
N PRO A 119 3.52 -6.63 -6.31
CA PRO A 119 3.95 -7.95 -6.77
C PRO A 119 4.26 -7.97 -8.27
N ILE A 120 3.97 -6.88 -8.97
CA ILE A 120 4.33 -6.69 -10.37
C ILE A 120 5.62 -5.87 -10.37
N ARG A 121 6.63 -6.34 -11.08
CA ARG A 121 7.89 -5.61 -11.27
C ARG A 121 7.60 -4.34 -12.07
N ASN A 122 8.03 -3.19 -11.55
CA ASN A 122 7.84 -1.89 -12.16
C ASN A 122 9.12 -1.06 -11.97
N ASP A 123 9.31 -0.06 -12.84
CA ASP A 123 10.42 0.89 -12.72
C ASP A 123 10.25 1.68 -11.41
N LEU A 124 11.30 1.71 -10.59
CA LEU A 124 11.32 2.25 -9.21
C LEU A 124 10.84 3.71 -9.07
N CYS A 125 10.64 4.41 -10.20
CA CYS A 125 10.32 5.82 -10.32
C CYS A 125 9.03 6.29 -9.63
N GLN A 126 8.11 5.41 -9.23
CA GLN A 126 6.76 5.84 -8.84
C GLN A 126 6.60 6.22 -7.36
N ILE A 127 7.35 5.61 -6.43
CA ILE A 127 7.31 5.99 -5.01
C ILE A 127 7.82 7.42 -4.79
N PHE A 128 8.75 7.91 -5.63
CA PHE A 128 9.39 9.22 -5.43
C PHE A 128 8.40 10.39 -5.37
N ASN A 129 7.34 10.35 -6.18
CA ASN A 129 6.33 11.41 -6.24
C ASN A 129 5.38 11.40 -5.04
N PHE A 130 5.22 10.25 -4.37
CA PHE A 130 4.49 10.17 -3.11
C PHE A 130 5.29 10.82 -1.97
N LEU A 131 6.61 10.59 -1.95
CA LEU A 131 7.49 11.04 -0.88
C LEU A 131 7.54 12.58 -0.78
N THR A 132 7.54 13.33 -1.88
CA THR A 132 7.68 14.80 -1.85
C THR A 132 6.64 15.58 -1.02
N LYS A 133 5.53 14.94 -0.62
CA LYS A 133 4.47 15.58 0.18
C LYS A 133 4.66 15.43 1.69
N ALA A 134 5.60 14.59 2.14
CA ALA A 134 5.87 14.39 3.57
C ALA A 134 6.98 15.34 4.06
N PHE A 135 6.75 15.97 5.22
CA PHE A 135 7.61 17.05 5.74
C PHE A 135 9.03 16.60 6.11
N ARG A 136 9.23 15.34 6.51
CA ARG A 136 10.57 14.79 6.76
C ARG A 136 10.57 13.32 6.43
N ILE A 137 11.50 12.94 5.58
CA ILE A 137 11.60 11.56 5.11
C ILE A 137 13.02 11.12 5.28
N HIS A 138 13.12 9.98 5.93
CA HIS A 138 14.36 9.24 6.06
C HIS A 138 14.51 8.37 4.82
N ILE A 139 15.67 8.48 4.16
CA ILE A 139 15.98 7.68 2.98
C ILE A 139 17.30 6.93 3.20
N SER A 140 17.38 5.73 2.62
CA SER A 140 18.58 4.90 2.63
C SER A 140 19.60 5.39 1.60
N GLN A 141 20.87 4.99 1.75
CA GLN A 141 21.91 5.32 0.77
C GLN A 141 21.58 4.87 -0.67
N PRO A 142 21.14 3.62 -0.94
CA PRO A 142 20.80 3.21 -2.30
C PRO A 142 19.70 4.09 -2.90
N PHE A 143 18.74 4.50 -2.07
CA PHE A 143 17.65 5.38 -2.50
C PHE A 143 18.16 6.79 -2.82
N LYS A 144 19.12 7.31 -2.04
CA LYS A 144 19.76 8.60 -2.30
C LYS A 144 20.55 8.59 -3.62
N GLU A 145 21.29 7.53 -3.92
CA GLU A 145 22.03 7.39 -5.18
C GLU A 145 21.10 7.38 -6.40
N LEU A 146 19.92 6.77 -6.25
CA LEU A 146 18.88 6.80 -7.27
C LEU A 146 18.28 8.21 -7.44
N LEU A 147 18.00 8.92 -6.34
CA LEU A 147 17.56 10.32 -6.38
C LEU A 147 18.59 11.26 -7.03
N ASP A 148 19.88 11.05 -6.79
CA ASP A 148 20.94 11.82 -7.44
C ASP A 148 20.96 11.61 -8.96
N THR A 149 20.61 10.39 -9.40
CA THR A 149 20.54 10.03 -10.82
C THR A 149 19.33 10.66 -11.51
N ILE A 150 18.18 10.70 -10.83
CA ILE A 150 16.96 11.38 -11.32
C ILE A 150 17.16 12.90 -11.35
N GLY A 151 17.79 13.45 -10.32
CA GLY A 151 17.95 14.89 -10.11
C GLY A 151 16.68 15.57 -9.59
N GLY A 152 16.81 16.82 -9.14
CA GLY A 152 15.68 17.62 -8.64
C GLY A 152 15.31 17.40 -7.18
N TYR A 153 16.17 16.72 -6.40
CA TYR A 153 15.99 16.48 -4.97
C TYR A 153 17.22 16.95 -4.19
N THR A 154 17.00 17.47 -2.98
CA THR A 154 18.07 17.88 -2.06
C THR A 154 18.05 16.98 -0.84
N THR A 155 19.20 16.39 -0.51
CA THR A 155 19.36 15.47 0.61
C THR A 155 20.45 15.92 1.56
N GLU A 156 20.28 15.69 2.85
CA GLU A 156 21.28 15.95 3.89
C GLU A 156 21.67 14.66 4.61
N TYR A 157 22.96 14.42 4.82
CA TYR A 157 23.40 13.24 5.57
C TYR A 157 22.98 13.33 7.03
N ARG A 158 22.31 12.28 7.51
CA ARG A 158 21.77 12.21 8.87
C ARG A 158 22.68 11.43 9.82
N GLY A 159 23.38 10.42 9.31
CA GLY A 159 24.12 9.44 10.13
C GLY A 159 23.76 8.01 9.77
N THR A 160 24.33 7.06 10.52
CA THR A 160 24.00 5.64 10.42
C THR A 160 22.76 5.32 11.26
N VAL A 161 21.93 4.44 10.74
CA VAL A 161 20.79 3.85 11.47
C VAL A 161 21.00 2.36 11.51
N GLU A 162 20.89 1.78 12.70
CA GLU A 162 20.88 0.34 12.88
C GLU A 162 19.46 -0.17 12.63
N LEU A 163 19.30 -1.01 11.61
CA LEU A 163 18.07 -1.72 11.32
C LEU A 163 17.99 -3.01 12.15
N GLU A 164 16.78 -3.55 12.29
CA GLU A 164 16.57 -4.84 12.94
C GLU A 164 17.49 -5.91 12.35
N GLY A 165 18.22 -6.62 13.23
CA GLY A 165 19.25 -7.58 12.83
C GLY A 165 20.69 -7.04 12.85
N GLY A 166 20.91 -5.82 13.35
CA GLY A 166 22.26 -5.25 13.54
C GLY A 166 22.90 -4.72 12.25
N ILE A 167 22.08 -4.46 11.24
CA ILE A 167 22.54 -3.93 9.95
C ILE A 167 22.64 -2.42 10.07
N GLU A 168 23.86 -1.89 10.05
CA GLU A 168 24.07 -0.44 9.96
C GLU A 168 23.87 0.05 8.52
N MET A 169 23.05 1.08 8.36
CA MET A 169 22.75 1.69 7.08
C MET A 169 23.00 3.20 7.14
N HIS A 170 23.79 3.72 6.19
CA HIS A 170 23.92 5.15 5.99
C HIS A 170 22.60 5.76 5.54
N SER A 171 22.29 6.91 6.11
CA SER A 171 20.98 7.49 5.93
C SER A 171 20.96 9.00 5.80
N PHE A 172 19.91 9.49 5.12
CA PHE A 172 19.81 10.87 4.70
C PHE A 172 18.40 11.41 4.97
N TRP A 173 18.31 12.71 5.19
CA TRP A 173 17.05 13.45 5.15
C TRP A 173 16.78 13.89 3.72
N LEU A 174 15.59 13.60 3.19
CA LEU A 174 15.08 14.28 2.02
C LEU A 174 14.58 15.66 2.45
N GLN A 175 15.32 16.72 2.09
CA GLN A 175 15.00 18.08 2.48
C GLN A 175 14.03 18.74 1.49
N ASN A 176 14.30 18.62 0.19
CA ASN A 176 13.49 19.34 -0.78
C ASN A 176 13.38 18.62 -2.12
N SER A 177 12.34 18.95 -2.86
CA SER A 177 12.22 18.67 -4.30
C SER A 177 11.96 19.97 -5.03
N VAL A 178 12.30 20.07 -6.31
CA VAL A 178 12.12 21.29 -7.11
C VAL A 178 10.66 21.80 -7.09
N GLU A 179 9.69 20.92 -6.86
CA GLU A 179 8.26 21.25 -6.77
C GLU A 179 7.75 21.61 -5.35
N PHE A 180 8.58 21.52 -4.30
CA PHE A 180 8.17 21.76 -2.92
C PHE A 180 8.76 23.08 -2.37
N HIS A 181 7.89 24.04 -2.04
CA HIS A 181 8.29 25.39 -1.60
C HIS A 181 7.98 25.69 -0.12
N LYS A 182 7.53 24.69 0.66
CA LYS A 182 7.16 24.90 2.06
C LYS A 182 8.37 24.72 2.98
N PRO A 183 8.63 25.64 3.93
CA PRO A 183 9.75 25.50 4.85
C PRO A 183 9.60 24.26 5.73
N LEU A 184 10.68 23.48 5.83
CA LEU A 184 10.72 22.29 6.68
C LEU A 184 10.82 22.68 8.15
N PRO A 185 10.22 21.91 9.07
CA PRO A 185 10.45 22.11 10.49
C PRO A 185 11.92 21.75 10.84
N THR A 186 12.48 22.33 11.90
CA THR A 186 13.84 22.04 12.41
C THR A 186 13.93 20.68 13.13
N PRO A 187 14.86 19.78 12.74
CA PRO A 187 14.93 18.43 13.30
C PRO A 187 15.18 18.46 14.81
N PRO A 188 14.59 17.53 15.58
CA PRO A 188 15.01 17.32 16.95
C PRO A 188 16.50 16.92 16.95
N PRO A 189 17.27 17.34 17.97
CA PRO A 189 18.69 17.04 18.05
C PRO A 189 18.94 15.53 18.00
N LEU A 190 19.94 15.13 17.21
CA LEU A 190 20.38 13.74 17.08
C LEU A 190 21.33 13.39 18.24
N THR A 191 20.81 13.30 19.44
CA THR A 191 21.49 12.72 20.63
C THR A 191 20.43 12.20 21.61
N PRO A 192 20.75 11.14 22.38
CA PRO A 192 19.78 10.33 23.13
C PRO A 192 18.96 11.09 24.18
#